data_AF-A0AAV5WEK3-F1
#
_entry.id   AF-A0AAV5WEK3-F1
#
_cell.length_a   1.000
_cell.length_b   1.000
_cell.length_c   1.000
_cell.angle_alpha   90.00
_cell.angle_beta   90.00
_cell.angle_gamma   90.00
#
_symmetry.space_group_name_H-M   'P 1'
#
loop_
_entity.id
_entity.type
_entity.pdbx_description
1 polymer ?
#
loop_
_entity_poly.entity_id
_entity_poly.type
_entity_poly.pdbx_seq_one_letter_code
_entity_poly.pdbx_strand_id
1 'polypeptide(L)'
;MNESQCEIIAELSQNVAYNAIVLAKFLLCVVGGVAVLAQWKKLGVRFLVHENSKILFQFYYVLNIVLSLDYGVLYLTEFVRLRFDCFLFDFRTIIILRGLGISSFVSAHHVIVIMTFERLYSSLFPARFERHSHRLFAVSLGLIAVCTLT
;
A
#
# COMPACT_ATOMS: atom_id res chain seq x y z
N MET A 1 27.53 10.27 6.67
CA MET A 1 27.53 9.96 5.22
C MET A 1 28.98 10.02 4.77
N ASN A 2 29.47 9.03 4.02
CA ASN A 2 30.86 9.07 3.53
C ASN A 2 30.94 9.93 2.26
N GLU A 3 32.10 10.54 1.99
CA GLU A 3 32.33 11.39 0.80
C GLU A 3 31.97 10.67 -0.51
N SER A 4 32.28 9.37 -0.60
CA SER A 4 31.93 8.54 -1.76
C SER A 4 30.41 8.41 -2.00
N GLN A 5 29.58 8.49 -0.95
CA GLN A 5 28.13 8.46 -1.10
C GLN A 5 27.58 9.79 -1.61
N CYS A 6 28.21 10.91 -1.22
CA CYS A 6 27.84 12.23 -1.73
C CYS A 6 28.12 12.34 -3.23
N GLU A 7 29.25 11.82 -3.69
CA GLU A 7 29.64 11.85 -5.10
C GLU A 7 28.66 11.07 -5.99
N ILE A 8 28.23 9.88 -5.54
CA ILE A 8 27.18 9.09 -6.20
C ILE A 8 25.87 9.88 -6.27
N ILE A 9 25.44 10.51 -5.17
CA ILE A 9 24.21 11.31 -5.16
C ILE A 9 24.30 12.50 -6.12
N ALA A 10 25.46 13.16 -6.20
CA ALA A 10 25.69 14.26 -7.12
C ALA A 10 25.60 13.79 -8.59
N GLU A 11 26.19 12.64 -8.93
CA GLU A 11 26.07 12.04 -10.26
C GLU A 11 24.61 11.70 -10.62
N LEU A 12 23.88 11.08 -9.68
CA LEU A 12 22.46 10.75 -9.84
C LEU A 12 21.57 12.01 -9.96
N SER A 13 21.92 13.09 -9.27
CA SER A 13 21.22 14.38 -9.35
C SER A 13 21.30 14.99 -10.76
N GLN A 14 22.45 14.86 -11.43
CA GLN A 14 22.65 15.35 -12.79
C GLN A 14 21.99 14.46 -13.86
N ASN A 15 21.63 13.23 -13.51
CA ASN A 15 20.96 12.32 -14.44
C ASN A 15 19.48 12.67 -14.61
N VAL A 16 19.16 13.38 -15.71
CA VAL A 16 17.78 13.78 -16.06
C VAL A 16 16.83 12.58 -16.17
N ALA A 17 17.29 11.46 -16.73
CA ALA A 17 16.46 10.27 -16.90
C ALA A 17 16.07 9.68 -15.53
N TYR A 18 17.00 9.65 -14.58
CA TYR A 18 16.72 9.18 -13.23
C TYR A 18 15.71 10.09 -12.51
N ASN A 19 15.89 11.41 -12.57
CA ASN A 19 14.95 12.37 -11.99
C ASN A 19 13.54 12.22 -12.58
N ALA A 20 13.43 12.05 -13.90
CA ALA A 20 12.16 11.82 -14.57
C ALA A 20 11.47 10.54 -14.09
N ILE A 21 12.22 9.45 -13.88
CA ILE A 21 11.69 8.18 -13.35
C ILE A 21 11.19 8.36 -11.92
N VAL A 22 11.95 9.03 -11.04
CA VAL A 22 11.54 9.28 -9.65
C VAL A 22 10.26 10.12 -9.61
N LEU A 23 10.21 11.19 -10.41
CA LEU A 23 9.04 12.06 -10.50
C LEU A 23 7.81 11.30 -11.04
N ALA A 24 7.98 10.50 -12.09
CA ALA A 24 6.91 9.69 -12.65
C ALA A 24 6.35 8.70 -11.61
N LYS A 25 7.22 8.03 -10.85
CA LYS A 25 6.82 7.12 -9.77
C LYS A 25 6.05 7.86 -8.67
N PHE A 26 6.54 9.02 -8.25
CA PHE A 26 5.83 9.87 -7.29
C PHE A 26 4.43 10.24 -7.78
N LEU A 27 4.31 10.72 -9.02
CA LEU A 27 3.02 11.09 -9.62
C LEU A 27 2.07 9.89 -9.71
N LEU A 28 2.58 8.71 -10.09
CA LEU A 28 1.79 7.48 -10.14
C LEU A 28 1.26 7.09 -8.76
N CYS A 29 2.07 7.22 -7.70
CA CYS A 29 1.62 7.01 -6.33
C CYS A 29 0.49 8.00 -5.98
N VAL A 30 0.70 9.30 -6.18
CA VAL A 30 -0.32 10.32 -5.85
C VAL A 30 -1.62 10.10 -6.61
N VAL A 31 -1.54 9.89 -7.93
CA VAL A 31 -2.72 9.63 -8.77
C VAL A 31 -3.40 8.33 -8.35
N GLY A 32 -2.64 7.28 -8.03
CA GLY A 32 -3.16 6.02 -7.52
C GLY A 32 -3.94 6.20 -6.22
N GLY A 33 -3.37 6.88 -5.22
CA GLY A 33 -4.04 7.18 -3.96
C GLY A 33 -5.31 8.00 -4.13
N VAL A 34 -5.27 9.04 -4.98
CA VAL A 34 -6.45 9.86 -5.31
C VAL A 34 -7.52 9.04 -6.02
N ALA A 35 -7.14 8.18 -6.97
CA ALA A 35 -8.07 7.31 -7.69
C ALA A 35 -8.74 6.32 -6.72
N VAL A 36 -7.99 5.72 -5.80
CA VAL A 36 -8.52 4.84 -4.75
C VAL A 36 -9.49 5.59 -3.84
N LEU A 37 -9.15 6.79 -3.38
CA LEU A 37 -10.03 7.63 -2.56
C LEU A 37 -11.32 8.01 -3.31
N ALA A 38 -11.19 8.40 -4.58
CA ALA A 38 -12.33 8.74 -5.43
C ALA A 38 -13.24 7.51 -5.66
N GLN A 39 -12.64 6.34 -5.86
CA GLN A 39 -13.37 5.08 -6.02
C GLN A 39 -14.11 4.70 -4.73
N TRP A 40 -13.43 4.81 -3.57
CA TRP A 40 -14.07 4.57 -2.27
C TRP A 40 -15.23 5.55 -2.05
N LYS A 41 -15.05 6.84 -2.34
CA LYS A 41 -16.12 7.83 -2.20
C LYS A 41 -17.32 7.58 -3.13
N LYS A 42 -17.07 7.20 -4.39
CA LYS A 42 -18.14 7.02 -5.40
C LYS A 42 -18.87 5.67 -5.27
N LEU A 43 -18.13 4.57 -5.19
CA LEU A 43 -18.68 3.22 -5.21
C LEU A 43 -18.77 2.60 -3.82
N GLY A 44 -17.82 2.97 -2.95
CA GLY A 44 -17.65 2.36 -1.64
C GLY A 44 -17.51 0.84 -1.74
N VAL A 45 -18.30 0.16 -0.90
CA VAL A 45 -18.38 -1.31 -0.84
C VAL A 45 -19.77 -1.84 -1.17
N ARG A 46 -20.63 -0.99 -1.76
CA ARG A 46 -22.06 -1.32 -1.97
C ARG A 46 -22.30 -2.45 -2.97
N PHE A 47 -21.37 -2.66 -3.89
CA PHE A 47 -21.44 -3.73 -4.89
C PHE A 47 -21.17 -5.13 -4.31
N LEU A 48 -20.67 -5.21 -3.07
CA LEU A 48 -20.44 -6.47 -2.37
C LEU A 48 -21.72 -6.90 -1.66
N VAL A 49 -22.21 -8.11 -1.95
CA VAL A 49 -23.45 -8.65 -1.37
C VAL A 49 -23.25 -9.00 0.10
N HIS A 50 -22.11 -9.61 0.46
CA HIS A 50 -21.84 -10.10 1.80
C HIS A 50 -21.19 -9.03 2.70
N GLU A 51 -21.68 -8.90 3.94
CA GLU A 51 -21.16 -7.94 4.94
C GLU A 51 -19.69 -8.20 5.30
N ASN A 52 -19.27 -9.46 5.38
CA ASN A 52 -17.88 -9.82 5.68
C ASN A 52 -16.93 -9.35 4.58
N SER A 53 -17.26 -9.61 3.31
CA SER A 53 -16.52 -9.07 2.17
C SER A 53 -16.48 -7.55 2.15
N LYS A 54 -17.55 -6.84 2.56
CA LYS A 54 -17.54 -5.37 2.68
C LYS A 54 -16.48 -4.89 3.65
N ILE A 55 -16.41 -5.52 4.83
CA ILE A 55 -15.42 -5.19 5.86
C ILE A 55 -14.00 -5.42 5.33
N LEU A 56 -13.72 -6.61 4.77
CA LEU A 56 -12.40 -6.93 4.21
C LEU A 56 -11.99 -5.97 3.09
N PHE A 57 -12.92 -5.58 2.22
CA PHE A 57 -12.62 -4.64 1.14
C PHE A 57 -12.40 -3.20 1.63
N GLN A 58 -12.97 -2.80 2.77
CA GLN A 58 -12.62 -1.54 3.43
C GLN A 58 -11.17 -1.56 3.91
N PHE A 59 -10.71 -2.66 4.53
CA PHE A 59 -9.30 -2.83 4.90
C PHE A 59 -8.39 -2.77 3.68
N TYR A 60 -8.80 -3.41 2.57
CA TYR A 60 -8.07 -3.31 1.30
C TYR A 60 -7.92 -1.86 0.82
N TYR A 61 -9.00 -1.06 0.84
CA TYR A 61 -8.90 0.36 0.46
C TYR A 61 -7.95 1.14 1.36
N VAL A 62 -8.04 0.95 2.68
CA VAL A 62 -7.14 1.62 3.64
C VAL A 62 -5.68 1.23 3.38
N LEU A 63 -5.38 -0.05 3.20
CA LEU A 63 -4.03 -0.54 2.90
C LEU A 63 -3.47 0.06 1.61
N ASN A 64 -4.29 0.19 0.55
CA ASN A 64 -3.83 0.81 -0.69
C ASN A 64 -3.54 2.31 -0.55
N ILE A 65 -4.31 3.02 0.30
CA ILE A 65 -4.03 4.42 0.61
C ILE A 65 -2.74 4.54 1.42
N VAL A 66 -2.55 3.70 2.44
CA VAL A 66 -1.30 3.67 3.22
C VAL A 66 -0.10 3.37 2.32
N LEU A 67 -0.21 2.36 1.47
CA LEU A 67 0.83 2.01 0.50
C LEU A 67 1.15 3.16 -0.45
N SER A 68 0.12 3.85 -0.95
CA SER A 68 0.28 5.04 -1.80
C SER A 68 0.99 6.17 -1.07
N LEU A 69 0.71 6.37 0.22
CA LEU A 69 1.35 7.39 1.05
C LEU A 69 2.80 7.02 1.36
N ASP A 70 3.07 5.78 1.74
CA ASP A 70 4.42 5.29 2.05
C ASP A 70 5.35 5.42 0.85
N TYR A 71 4.95 4.90 -0.31
CA TYR A 71 5.75 5.06 -1.53
C TYR A 71 5.79 6.53 -2.01
N GLY A 72 4.73 7.31 -1.79
CA GLY A 72 4.73 8.74 -2.06
C GLY A 72 5.79 9.50 -1.25
N VAL A 73 5.86 9.24 0.06
CA VAL A 73 6.87 9.80 0.97
C VAL A 73 8.27 9.30 0.61
N LEU A 74 8.40 8.03 0.25
CA LEU A 74 9.69 7.47 -0.21
C LEU A 74 10.20 8.18 -1.46
N TYR A 75 9.37 8.36 -2.49
CA TYR A 75 9.81 9.04 -3.70
C TYR A 75 9.99 10.54 -3.52
N LEU A 76 9.21 11.17 -2.63
CA LEU A 76 9.41 12.56 -2.26
C LEU A 76 10.73 12.76 -1.53
N THR A 77 11.08 11.88 -0.59
CA THR A 77 12.36 11.95 0.13
C THR A 77 13.54 11.67 -0.79
N GLU A 78 13.43 10.72 -1.73
CA GLU A 78 14.42 10.51 -2.80
C GLU A 78 14.58 11.78 -3.68
N PHE A 79 13.47 12.43 -4.06
CA PHE A 79 13.52 13.67 -4.85
C PHE A 79 14.17 14.84 -4.10
N VAL A 80 13.82 15.01 -2.82
CA VAL A 80 14.46 16.01 -1.93
C VAL A 80 15.96 15.70 -1.79
N ARG A 81 16.34 14.43 -1.61
CA ARG A 81 17.75 14.00 -1.51
C ARG A 81 18.54 14.35 -2.77
N LEU A 82 17.93 14.24 -3.95
CA LEU A 82 18.59 14.63 -5.22
C LEU A 82 18.78 16.14 -5.35
N ARG A 83 17.91 16.97 -4.73
CA ARG A 83 17.92 18.41 -4.91
C ARG A 83 18.75 19.18 -3.88
N PHE A 84 18.83 18.68 -2.65
CA PHE A 84 19.45 19.37 -1.51
C PHE A 84 20.86 18.87 -1.17
N ASP A 85 21.56 18.28 -2.15
CA ASP A 85 22.88 17.67 -2.00
C ASP A 85 22.97 16.79 -0.74
N CYS A 86 24.16 16.56 -0.19
CA CYS A 86 24.45 15.53 0.81
C CYS A 86 23.84 15.77 2.22
N PHE A 87 22.62 16.29 2.29
CA PHE A 87 21.83 16.41 3.50
C PHE A 87 21.72 15.04 4.18
N LEU A 88 21.98 15.02 5.49
CA LEU A 88 22.19 13.83 6.30
C LEU A 88 20.84 13.12 6.55
N PHE A 89 20.28 12.52 5.49
CA PHE A 89 19.13 11.64 5.61
C PHE A 89 19.58 10.32 6.23
N ASP A 90 18.94 9.93 7.33
CA ASP A 90 19.23 8.66 7.98
C ASP A 90 18.80 7.50 7.05
N PHE A 91 19.78 6.69 6.64
CA PHE A 91 19.54 5.52 5.79
C PHE A 91 18.55 4.54 6.44
N ARG A 92 18.46 4.54 7.79
CA ARG A 92 17.50 3.75 8.54
C ARG A 92 16.06 4.09 8.16
N THR A 93 15.74 5.37 7.97
CA THR A 93 14.40 5.81 7.58
C THR A 93 14.02 5.27 6.20
N ILE A 94 14.97 5.26 5.25
CA ILE A 94 14.73 4.74 3.90
C ILE A 94 14.50 3.22 3.94
N ILE A 95 15.29 2.49 4.73
CA ILE A 95 15.10 1.04 4.91
C ILE A 95 13.72 0.76 5.51
N ILE A 96 13.34 1.48 6.58
CA ILE A 96 12.05 1.30 7.25
C ILE A 96 10.91 1.58 6.28
N LEU A 97 10.95 2.69 5.54
CA LEU A 97 9.92 3.01 4.53
C LEU A 97 9.81 1.94 3.44
N ARG A 98 10.94 1.41 2.95
CA ARG A 98 10.94 0.31 1.96
C ARG A 98 10.35 -0.98 2.56
N GLY A 99 10.69 -1.28 3.81
CA GLY A 99 10.15 -2.43 4.54
C GLY A 99 8.64 -2.34 4.71
N LEU A 100 8.14 -1.19 5.20
CA LEU A 100 6.71 -0.91 5.36
C LEU A 100 5.95 -0.96 4.02
N GLY A 101 6.54 -0.45 2.94
CA GLY A 101 5.95 -0.53 1.61
C GLY A 101 5.78 -1.96 1.11
N ILE A 102 6.83 -2.79 1.24
CA ILE A 102 6.78 -4.21 0.83
C ILE A 102 5.79 -4.98 1.71
N SER A 103 5.79 -4.74 3.01
CA SER A 103 4.91 -5.47 3.91
C SER A 103 3.44 -5.09 3.70
N SER A 104 3.14 -3.81 3.50
CA SER A 104 1.81 -3.32 3.12
C SER A 104 1.34 -3.91 1.79
N PHE A 105 2.25 -4.07 0.82
CA PHE A 105 1.94 -4.72 -0.46
C PHE A 105 1.55 -6.18 -0.28
N VAL A 106 2.32 -6.91 0.54
CA VAL A 106 2.04 -8.32 0.87
C VAL A 106 0.72 -8.43 1.65
N SER A 107 0.43 -7.53 2.60
CA SER A 107 -0.84 -7.49 3.33
C SER A 107 -2.03 -7.29 2.40
N ALA A 108 -1.92 -6.33 1.45
CA ALA A 108 -2.98 -6.08 0.47
C ALA A 108 -3.28 -7.32 -0.39
N HIS A 109 -2.25 -8.08 -0.77
CA HIS A 109 -2.41 -9.36 -1.50
C HIS A 109 -3.08 -10.42 -0.63
N HIS A 110 -2.69 -10.56 0.64
CA HIS A 110 -3.33 -11.51 1.56
C HIS A 110 -4.82 -11.21 1.73
N VAL A 111 -5.21 -9.93 1.84
CA VAL A 111 -6.64 -9.54 1.92
C VAL A 111 -7.40 -9.97 0.65
N ILE A 112 -6.85 -9.76 -0.55
CA ILE A 112 -7.46 -10.22 -1.81
C ILE A 112 -7.62 -11.74 -1.84
N VAL A 113 -6.59 -12.48 -1.42
CA VAL A 113 -6.62 -13.95 -1.38
C VAL A 113 -7.70 -14.44 -0.42
N ILE A 114 -7.78 -13.88 0.79
CA ILE A 114 -8.82 -14.20 1.78
C ILE A 114 -10.21 -13.93 1.21
N MET A 115 -10.42 -12.79 0.55
CA MET A 115 -11.70 -12.48 -0.10
C MET A 115 -12.05 -13.45 -1.23
N THR A 116 -11.05 -13.94 -1.96
CA THR A 116 -11.25 -14.93 -3.03
C THR A 116 -11.73 -16.26 -2.45
N PHE A 117 -11.12 -16.72 -1.36
CA PHE A 117 -11.58 -17.92 -0.65
C PHE A 117 -12.96 -17.74 -0.02
N GLU A 118 -13.25 -16.57 0.55
CA GLU A 118 -14.57 -16.26 1.10
C GLU A 118 -15.66 -16.38 0.03
N ARG A 119 -15.43 -15.79 -1.16
CA ARG A 119 -16.37 -15.85 -2.29
C ARG A 119 -16.49 -17.26 -2.87
N LEU A 120 -15.39 -18.00 -2.95
CA LEU A 120 -15.43 -19.39 -3.38
C LEU A 120 -16.27 -20.22 -2.41
N TYR A 121 -16.06 -20.05 -1.10
CA TYR A 121 -16.82 -20.74 -0.07
C TYR A 121 -18.31 -20.37 -0.11
N SER A 122 -18.65 -19.09 -0.29
CA SER A 122 -20.06 -18.65 -0.38
C SER A 122 -20.75 -19.20 -1.63
N SER A 123 -20.03 -19.38 -2.74
CA SER A 123 -20.57 -20.00 -3.97
C SER A 123 -20.82 -21.50 -3.84
N LEU A 124 -19.97 -22.21 -3.08
CA LEU A 124 -20.06 -23.67 -2.90
C LEU A 124 -21.12 -24.05 -1.86
N PHE A 125 -21.25 -23.27 -0.78
CA PHE A 125 -22.12 -23.62 0.36
C PHE A 125 -22.97 -22.43 0.84
N PRO A 126 -23.88 -21.89 0.01
CA PRO A 126 -24.62 -20.67 0.32
C PRO A 126 -25.45 -20.78 1.62
N ALA A 127 -26.20 -21.87 1.79
CA ALA A 127 -27.06 -22.07 2.97
C ALA A 127 -26.28 -22.23 4.29
N ARG A 128 -25.05 -22.75 4.24
CA ARG A 128 -24.18 -22.87 5.43
C ARG A 128 -23.52 -21.53 5.76
N PHE A 129 -23.10 -20.80 4.73
CA PHE A 129 -22.48 -19.48 4.88
C PHE A 129 -23.42 -18.47 5.53
N GLU A 130 -24.69 -18.42 5.11
CA GLU A 130 -25.68 -17.51 5.72
C GLU A 130 -25.91 -17.80 7.22
N ARG A 131 -25.87 -19.08 7.63
CA ARG A 131 -26.08 -19.47 9.03
C ARG A 131 -24.90 -19.19 9.96
N HIS A 132 -23.66 -19.24 9.45
CA HIS A 132 -22.44 -19.15 10.27
C HIS A 132 -21.57 -17.91 9.97
N SER A 133 -22.08 -16.95 9.19
CA SER A 133 -21.34 -15.73 8.88
C SER A 133 -21.19 -14.82 10.11
N HIS A 134 -20.11 -14.99 10.87
CA HIS A 134 -19.77 -14.14 12.00
C HIS A 134 -18.89 -12.95 11.57
N ARG A 135 -19.41 -11.73 11.74
CA ARG A 135 -18.70 -10.48 11.41
C ARG A 135 -17.35 -10.34 12.14
N LEU A 136 -17.27 -10.83 13.37
CA LEU A 136 -16.06 -10.81 14.18
C LEU A 136 -14.91 -11.60 13.55
N PHE A 137 -15.21 -12.68 12.83
CA PHE A 137 -14.20 -13.49 12.15
C PHE A 137 -13.58 -12.76 10.96
N ALA A 138 -14.40 -12.00 10.21
CA ALA A 138 -13.91 -11.17 9.10
C ALA A 138 -13.04 -10.01 9.60
N VAL A 139 -13.44 -9.37 10.71
CA VAL A 139 -12.64 -8.32 11.35
C VAL A 139 -11.33 -8.89 11.89
N SER A 140 -11.35 -10.05 12.55
CA SER A 140 -10.12 -10.68 13.07
C SER A 140 -9.18 -11.10 11.95
N LEU A 141 -9.70 -11.64 10.83
CA LEU A 141 -8.88 -11.99 9.67
C LEU A 141 -8.27 -10.75 9.01
N GLY A 142 -9.05 -9.67 8.87
CA GLY A 142 -8.54 -8.39 8.37
C GLY A 142 -7.44 -7.82 9.28
N LEU A 143 -7.66 -7.83 10.59
CA LEU A 143 -6.66 -7.39 11.57
C LEU A 143 -5.41 -8.25 11.55
N ILE A 144 -5.53 -9.58 11.48
CA ILE A 144 -4.38 -10.47 11.37
C ILE A 144 -3.59 -10.15 10.09
N ALA A 145 -4.24 -10.00 8.94
CA ALA A 145 -3.57 -9.70 7.68
C ALA A 145 -2.86 -8.33 7.67
N VAL A 146 -3.36 -7.36 8.44
CA VAL A 146 -2.71 -6.06 8.64
C VAL A 146 -1.56 -6.18 9.64
N CYS A 147 -1.80 -6.77 10.81
CA CYS A 147 -0.86 -6.81 11.94
C CYS A 147 0.27 -7.83 11.80
N THR A 148 0.15 -8.88 10.97
CA THR A 148 1.26 -9.85 10.79
C THR A 148 2.41 -9.30 9.95
N LEU A 149 2.25 -8.11 9.34
CA LEU A 149 3.17 -7.57 8.35
C LEU A 149 3.57 -6.11 8.64
N THR A 150 2.86 -5.37 9.48
CA THR A 150 3.34 -4.09 10.07
C THR A 150 4.13 -4.34 11.34
#